data_AF-A0AAU9IUY3-F1
#
_entry.id   AF-A0AAU9IUY3-F1
#
_cell.length_a   1.000
_cell.length_b   1.000
_cell.length_c   1.000
_cell.angle_alpha   90.00
_cell.angle_beta   90.00
_cell.angle_gamma   90.00
#
_symmetry.space_group_name_H-M   'P 1'
#
loop_
_entity.id
_entity.type
_entity.pdbx_description
1 polymer ?
#
loop_
_entity_poly.entity_id
_entity_poly.type
_entity_poly.pdbx_seq_one_letter_code
_entity_poly.pdbx_strand_id
1 'polypeptide(L)'
;MVKIFLFLLWHFCEAILFTAGSCAGFHRDLKNPSIWYSIKRLNPDAFIWLGDAIYSDRGDNLFQTIIPNEEKHWKLKYDVQKNDEGYKELRESTRILGVWDDHDYGPNNSDKNFPYKELSKKLFLDFIDEPKSSKRYQREGLYDSYYFTENDLKIKIILLDDRTFMDPSSNEHADVLGEIQWKWLENELSDTVDLYLIMNGLQINVEGRLTNIVELDC
;
A
#
# COMPACT_ATOMS: atom_id res chain seq x y z
N MET A 1 -38.81 -28.44 39.39
CA MET A 1 -37.57 -27.64 39.35
C MET A 1 -37.40 -27.18 37.90
N VAL A 2 -37.70 -25.92 37.59
CA VAL A 2 -37.68 -25.40 36.22
C VAL A 2 -36.24 -25.02 35.87
N LYS A 3 -35.66 -25.66 34.85
CA LYS A 3 -34.37 -25.25 34.28
C LYS A 3 -34.64 -24.27 33.15
N ILE A 4 -34.35 -22.99 33.40
CA ILE A 4 -34.37 -21.95 32.37
C ILE A 4 -32.98 -21.92 31.75
N PHE A 5 -32.89 -22.17 30.44
CA PHE A 5 -31.68 -21.93 29.66
C PHE A 5 -31.84 -20.63 28.89
N LEU A 6 -31.11 -19.59 29.29
CA LEU A 6 -30.95 -18.37 28.51
C LEU A 6 -29.88 -18.62 27.44
N PHE A 7 -30.29 -18.71 26.18
CA PHE A 7 -29.39 -18.55 25.05
C PHE A 7 -29.30 -17.05 24.72
N LEU A 8 -28.23 -16.41 25.18
CA LEU A 8 -27.86 -15.08 24.69
C LEU A 8 -27.29 -15.25 23.28
N LEU A 9 -28.12 -15.00 22.27
CA LEU A 9 -27.66 -14.82 20.89
C LEU A 9 -26.88 -13.51 20.83
N TRP A 10 -25.58 -13.57 21.10
CA TRP A 10 -24.66 -12.49 20.73
C TRP A 10 -24.62 -12.44 19.20
N HIS A 11 -25.36 -11.52 18.60
CA HIS A 11 -25.10 -11.12 17.23
C HIS A 11 -23.79 -10.34 17.26
N PHE A 12 -22.68 -11.03 16.99
CA PHE A 12 -21.48 -10.34 16.55
C PHE A 12 -21.84 -9.70 15.21
N CYS A 13 -21.90 -8.36 15.18
CA CYS A 13 -21.80 -7.65 13.91
C CYS A 13 -20.33 -7.83 13.49
N GLU A 14 -20.06 -8.85 12.69
CA GLU A 14 -18.75 -9.01 12.06
C GLU A 14 -18.60 -7.85 11.07
N ALA A 15 -17.59 -7.03 11.31
CA ALA A 15 -17.28 -5.86 10.52
C ALA A 15 -15.84 -6.00 10.07
N ILE A 16 -15.62 -5.85 8.77
CA ILE A 16 -14.29 -5.85 8.21
C ILE A 16 -13.59 -4.52 8.49
N LEU A 17 -12.39 -4.58 9.03
CA LEU A 17 -11.59 -3.42 9.37
C LEU A 17 -10.31 -3.38 8.54
N PHE A 18 -10.18 -2.33 7.75
CA PHE A 18 -8.94 -1.97 7.07
C PHE A 18 -8.25 -0.80 7.77
N THR A 19 -6.94 -0.88 7.85
CA THR A 19 -6.07 0.22 8.24
C THR A 19 -5.07 0.48 7.11
N ALA A 20 -4.66 1.72 6.93
CA ALA A 20 -3.70 2.08 5.89
C ALA A 20 -2.76 3.16 6.39
N GLY A 21 -1.55 3.20 5.84
CA GLY A 21 -0.55 4.19 6.23
C GLY A 21 0.63 4.22 5.28
N SER A 22 1.35 5.34 5.34
CA SER A 22 2.56 5.62 4.59
C SER A 22 3.52 6.47 5.43
N CYS A 23 4.69 6.79 4.87
CA CYS A 23 5.68 7.69 5.47
C CYS A 23 6.12 7.26 6.89
N ALA A 24 6.20 5.95 7.11
CA ALA A 24 6.53 5.39 8.41
C ALA A 24 8.02 5.06 8.56
N GLY A 25 8.84 5.42 7.57
CA GLY A 25 10.25 5.13 7.57
C GLY A 25 10.96 5.67 8.82
N PHE A 26 11.85 4.84 9.36
CA PHE A 26 12.59 5.11 10.59
C PHE A 26 13.42 6.39 10.48
N HIS A 27 12.98 7.42 11.19
CA HIS A 27 13.73 8.64 11.37
C HIS A 27 14.12 8.80 12.85
N ARG A 28 15.44 8.74 13.10
CA ARG A 28 16.12 8.95 14.40
C ARG A 28 16.05 7.76 15.35
N ASP A 29 16.86 7.82 16.40
CA ASP A 29 16.89 6.94 17.60
C ASP A 29 15.55 6.88 18.37
N LEU A 30 14.44 7.30 17.76
CA LEU A 30 13.08 7.09 18.25
C LEU A 30 12.77 5.61 18.10
N LYS A 31 13.10 4.85 19.14
CA LYS A 31 12.60 3.49 19.30
C LYS A 31 11.08 3.53 19.17
N ASN A 32 10.60 2.84 18.14
CA ASN A 32 9.23 2.40 17.95
C ASN A 32 8.23 3.55 17.78
N PRO A 33 7.71 3.83 16.55
CA PRO A 33 6.55 4.70 16.45
C PRO A 33 5.40 3.94 17.13
N SER A 34 4.90 4.47 18.25
CA SER A 34 3.75 3.95 19.01
C SER A 34 2.50 3.68 18.16
N ILE A 35 2.53 4.09 16.89
CA ILE A 35 1.55 3.82 15.86
C ILE A 35 1.32 2.33 15.62
N TRP A 36 2.36 1.47 15.59
CA TRP A 36 2.15 0.05 15.25
C TRP A 36 1.30 -0.66 16.30
N TYR A 37 1.62 -0.44 17.58
CA TYR A 37 0.77 -0.92 18.68
C TYR A 37 -0.63 -0.31 18.64
N SER A 38 -0.76 0.93 18.17
CA SER A 38 -2.07 1.59 18.07
C SER A 38 -2.94 0.99 16.97
N ILE A 39 -2.35 0.72 15.80
CA ILE A 39 -3.00 0.01 14.69
C ILE A 39 -3.37 -1.40 15.13
N LYS A 40 -2.42 -2.14 15.72
CA LYS A 40 -2.65 -3.50 16.21
C LYS A 40 -3.81 -3.58 17.20
N ARG A 41 -3.94 -2.61 18.11
CA ARG A 41 -5.06 -2.57 19.08
C ARG A 41 -6.45 -2.50 18.42
N LEU A 42 -6.53 -2.06 17.16
CA LEU A 42 -7.77 -2.09 16.40
C LEU A 42 -8.12 -3.49 15.87
N ASN A 43 -7.15 -4.42 15.88
CA ASN A 43 -7.27 -5.78 15.32
C ASN A 43 -7.79 -5.80 13.87
N PRO A 44 -7.11 -5.11 12.93
CA PRO A 44 -7.57 -5.01 11.56
C PRO A 44 -7.38 -6.31 10.78
N ASP A 45 -8.30 -6.59 9.86
CA ASP A 45 -8.22 -7.69 8.90
C ASP A 45 -7.07 -7.48 7.90
N ALA A 46 -6.84 -6.22 7.50
CA ALA A 46 -5.67 -5.85 6.72
C ALA A 46 -5.08 -4.49 7.13
N PHE A 47 -3.74 -4.42 7.05
CA PHE A 47 -2.99 -3.18 7.02
C PHE A 47 -2.41 -2.99 5.61
N ILE A 48 -2.61 -1.81 5.05
CA ILE A 48 -2.29 -1.50 3.65
C ILE A 48 -1.22 -0.41 3.63
N TRP A 49 -0.01 -0.75 3.19
CA TRP A 49 1.02 0.24 2.88
C TRP A 49 0.62 1.06 1.66
N LEU A 50 0.70 2.38 1.79
CA LEU A 50 0.49 3.36 0.72
C LEU A 50 1.80 4.11 0.42
N GLY A 51 2.91 3.37 0.39
CA GLY A 51 4.23 3.93 0.15
C GLY A 51 4.99 4.45 1.35
N ASP A 52 6.20 4.91 1.08
CA ASP A 52 7.22 5.31 2.04
C ASP A 52 7.30 4.42 3.29
N ALA A 53 7.27 3.09 3.07
CA ALA A 53 7.54 2.12 4.13
C ALA A 53 8.97 2.28 4.65
N ILE A 54 9.90 2.66 3.76
CA ILE A 54 11.26 3.06 4.09
C ILE A 54 11.72 4.24 3.21
N TYR A 55 12.86 4.83 3.60
CA TYR A 55 13.54 5.86 2.82
C TYR A 55 14.85 5.34 2.21
N SER A 56 14.75 4.64 1.08
CA SER A 56 15.88 3.94 0.44
C SER A 56 16.94 4.87 -0.14
N ASP A 57 16.53 6.05 -0.56
CA ASP A 57 17.36 7.12 -1.14
C ASP A 57 18.03 7.99 -0.08
N ARG A 58 17.98 7.61 1.21
CA ARG A 58 18.64 8.32 2.31
C ARG A 58 19.82 7.52 2.80
N GLY A 59 21.00 8.12 2.82
CA GLY A 59 22.20 7.55 3.42
C GLY A 59 22.11 7.45 4.95
N ASP A 60 23.24 7.19 5.60
CA ASP A 60 23.32 7.11 7.07
C ASP A 60 22.98 8.46 7.74
N ASN A 61 23.18 9.56 7.01
CA ASN A 61 22.74 10.90 7.39
C ASN A 61 21.41 11.24 6.67
N LEU A 62 20.42 11.73 7.42
CA LEU A 62 19.09 12.12 6.93
C LEU A 62 19.12 13.14 5.78
N PHE A 63 20.13 14.00 5.74
CA PHE A 63 20.27 15.02 4.69
C PHE A 63 21.02 14.51 3.45
N GLN A 64 21.60 13.31 3.53
CA GLN A 64 22.30 12.70 2.42
C GLN A 64 21.30 11.94 1.55
N THR A 65 21.02 12.49 0.38
CA THR A 65 20.35 11.74 -0.69
C THR A 65 21.36 10.88 -1.43
N ILE A 66 20.96 9.66 -1.77
CA ILE A 66 21.73 8.71 -2.57
C ILE A 66 20.84 8.10 -3.65
N ILE A 67 21.46 7.54 -4.68
CA ILE A 67 20.75 6.69 -5.65
C ILE A 67 20.85 5.25 -5.13
N PRO A 68 19.74 4.62 -4.71
CA PRO A 68 19.75 3.23 -4.28
C PRO A 68 20.17 2.34 -5.45
N ASN A 69 21.35 1.76 -5.37
CA ASN A 69 21.92 0.87 -6.38
C ASN A 69 22.50 -0.43 -5.78
N GLU A 70 22.50 -0.54 -4.46
CA GLU A 70 23.00 -1.70 -3.71
C GLU A 70 21.87 -2.37 -2.94
N GLU A 71 21.56 -3.62 -3.30
CA GLU A 71 20.52 -4.44 -2.65
C GLU A 71 20.68 -4.47 -1.11
N LYS A 72 21.91 -4.56 -0.62
CA LYS A 72 22.21 -4.64 0.82
C LYS A 72 21.73 -3.42 1.60
N HIS A 73 21.97 -2.21 1.09
CA HIS A 73 21.58 -0.97 1.75
C HIS A 73 20.06 -0.88 1.88
N TRP A 74 19.37 -1.17 0.78
CA TRP A 74 17.92 -1.12 0.71
C TRP A 74 17.26 -2.19 1.58
N LYS A 75 17.75 -3.42 1.48
CA LYS A 75 17.28 -4.54 2.28
C LYS A 75 17.45 -4.26 3.78
N LEU A 76 18.57 -3.66 4.20
CA LEU A 76 18.78 -3.31 5.60
C LEU A 76 17.67 -2.40 6.14
N LYS A 77 17.23 -1.40 5.36
CA LYS A 77 16.13 -0.51 5.77
C LYS A 77 14.81 -1.25 5.94
N TYR A 78 14.47 -2.13 4.98
CA TYR A 78 13.29 -2.98 5.12
C TYR A 78 13.42 -3.93 6.31
N ASP A 79 14.61 -4.50 6.56
CA ASP A 79 14.85 -5.38 7.69
C ASP A 79 14.68 -4.63 9.03
N VAL A 80 15.12 -3.38 9.13
CA VAL A 80 14.86 -2.53 10.32
C VAL A 80 13.36 -2.34 10.52
N GLN A 81 12.63 -1.96 9.47
CA GLN A 81 11.17 -1.80 9.54
C GLN A 81 10.45 -3.08 9.92
N LYS A 82 10.82 -4.19 9.28
CA LYS A 82 10.18 -5.51 9.43
C LYS A 82 10.42 -6.14 10.80
N ASN A 83 11.55 -5.80 11.44
CA ASN A 83 11.96 -6.30 12.75
C ASN A 83 11.61 -5.36 13.91
N ASP A 84 10.99 -4.21 13.66
CA ASP A 84 10.37 -3.43 14.72
C ASP A 84 9.35 -4.29 15.48
N GLU A 85 9.40 -4.27 16.81
CA GLU A 85 8.58 -5.15 17.64
C GLU A 85 7.08 -4.88 17.44
N GLY A 86 6.68 -3.61 17.32
CA GLY A 86 5.28 -3.25 17.11
C GLY A 86 4.79 -3.67 15.74
N TYR A 87 5.58 -3.43 14.69
CA TYR A 87 5.21 -3.85 13.34
C TYR A 87 5.21 -5.36 13.19
N LYS A 88 6.20 -6.07 13.77
CA LYS A 88 6.25 -7.54 13.79
C LYS A 88 4.98 -8.11 14.44
N GLU A 89 4.59 -7.60 15.61
CA GLU A 89 3.36 -8.03 16.27
C GLU A 89 2.09 -7.75 15.45
N LEU A 90 2.03 -6.64 14.71
CA LEU A 90 0.93 -6.36 13.79
C LEU A 90 0.87 -7.41 12.67
N ARG A 91 2.00 -7.73 12.04
CA ARG A 91 2.08 -8.71 10.94
C ARG A 91 1.72 -10.14 11.35
N GLU A 92 1.84 -10.48 12.63
CA GLU A 92 1.47 -11.80 13.15
C GLU A 92 -0.06 -12.03 13.19
N SER A 93 -0.86 -10.96 13.25
CA SER A 93 -2.32 -11.04 13.37
C SER A 93 -3.11 -10.37 12.25
N THR A 94 -2.43 -9.64 11.34
CA THR A 94 -3.08 -8.81 10.32
C THR A 94 -2.50 -9.12 8.95
N ARG A 95 -3.36 -9.19 7.92
CA ARG A 95 -2.90 -9.34 6.53
C ARG A 95 -2.19 -8.07 6.08
N ILE A 96 -0.96 -8.19 5.60
CA ILE A 96 -0.21 -7.05 5.06
C ILE A 96 -0.39 -6.99 3.55
N LEU A 97 -0.88 -5.85 3.08
CA LEU A 97 -1.01 -5.50 1.68
C LEU A 97 -0.23 -4.20 1.43
N GLY A 98 -0.07 -3.82 0.17
CA GLY A 98 0.35 -2.45 -0.11
C GLY A 98 1.01 -2.25 -1.46
N VAL A 99 1.24 -0.98 -1.75
CA VAL A 99 2.00 -0.45 -2.88
C VAL A 99 3.03 0.55 -2.35
N TRP A 100 4.01 0.89 -3.19
CA TRP A 100 5.08 1.82 -2.84
C TRP A 100 4.70 3.28 -3.12
N ASP A 101 5.59 4.18 -2.71
CA ASP A 101 5.77 5.51 -3.27
C ASP A 101 7.27 5.68 -3.63
N ASP A 102 7.74 6.89 -3.98
CA ASP A 102 9.09 7.10 -4.51
C ASP A 102 10.18 6.56 -3.59
N HIS A 103 10.11 6.78 -2.29
CA HIS A 103 11.19 6.39 -1.39
C HIS A 103 11.38 4.87 -1.21
N ASP A 104 10.34 4.10 -1.53
CA ASP A 104 10.36 2.63 -1.66
C ASP A 104 10.72 2.16 -3.08
N TYR A 105 10.53 3.03 -4.09
CA TYR A 105 10.76 2.74 -5.51
C TYR A 105 12.18 3.13 -5.97
N GLY A 106 12.75 4.22 -5.46
CA GLY A 106 14.02 4.81 -5.88
C GLY A 106 14.31 6.17 -5.24
N PRO A 107 15.13 7.04 -5.87
CA PRO A 107 15.29 8.44 -5.46
C PRO A 107 13.96 9.19 -5.45
N ASN A 108 13.84 10.18 -4.57
CA ASN A 108 12.72 11.12 -4.53
C ASN A 108 12.26 11.56 -5.94
N ASN A 109 10.97 11.44 -6.23
CA ASN A 109 10.33 11.73 -7.52
C ASN A 109 10.86 10.95 -8.74
N SER A 110 11.34 9.72 -8.54
CA SER A 110 11.73 8.86 -9.66
C SER A 110 10.54 8.44 -10.53
N ASP A 111 10.84 8.26 -11.82
CA ASP A 111 9.88 7.90 -12.87
C ASP A 111 10.22 6.51 -13.47
N LYS A 112 9.56 6.17 -14.59
CA LYS A 112 9.74 4.89 -15.29
C LYS A 112 11.17 4.57 -15.74
N ASN A 113 12.05 5.58 -15.84
CA ASN A 113 13.44 5.44 -16.27
C ASN A 113 14.39 5.02 -15.14
N PHE A 114 13.89 4.86 -13.90
CA PHE A 114 14.72 4.41 -12.80
C PHE A 114 15.29 3.00 -13.07
N PRO A 115 16.62 2.83 -13.17
CA PRO A 115 17.21 1.58 -13.67
C PRO A 115 17.11 0.41 -12.70
N TYR A 116 16.83 0.66 -11.40
CA TYR A 116 16.76 -0.39 -10.38
C TYR A 116 15.33 -0.77 -9.96
N LYS A 117 14.30 -0.35 -10.71
CA LYS A 117 12.88 -0.59 -10.38
C LYS A 117 12.52 -2.06 -10.12
N GLU A 118 13.13 -3.00 -10.84
CA GLU A 118 12.91 -4.44 -10.63
C GLU A 118 13.52 -4.94 -9.30
N LEU A 119 14.66 -4.37 -8.90
CA LEU A 119 15.25 -4.63 -7.58
C LEU A 119 14.37 -4.04 -6.48
N SER A 120 13.89 -2.80 -6.64
CA SER A 120 12.92 -2.18 -5.74
C SER A 120 11.70 -3.08 -5.54
N LYS A 121 11.14 -3.61 -6.65
CA LYS A 121 9.94 -4.44 -6.65
C LYS A 121 10.16 -5.72 -5.87
N LYS A 122 11.26 -6.42 -6.16
CA LYS A 122 11.65 -7.62 -5.42
C LYS A 122 11.74 -7.34 -3.92
N LEU A 123 12.41 -6.26 -3.52
CA LEU A 123 12.63 -5.95 -2.11
C LEU A 123 11.35 -5.52 -1.38
N PHE A 124 10.47 -4.73 -2.02
CA PHE A 124 9.17 -4.37 -1.45
C PHE A 124 8.28 -5.61 -1.26
N LEU A 125 8.20 -6.48 -2.28
CA LEU A 125 7.42 -7.73 -2.20
C LEU A 125 7.97 -8.68 -1.13
N ASP A 126 9.30 -8.78 -0.99
CA ASP A 126 9.95 -9.53 0.07
C ASP A 126 9.65 -8.94 1.45
N PHE A 127 9.54 -7.62 1.55
CA PHE A 127 9.22 -6.91 2.79
C PHE A 127 7.79 -7.21 3.26
N ILE A 128 6.78 -7.16 2.38
CA ILE A 128 5.38 -7.44 2.71
C ILE A 128 5.02 -8.94 2.77
N ASP A 129 6.00 -9.83 2.61
CA ASP A 129 5.79 -11.29 2.59
C ASP A 129 4.87 -11.76 1.44
N GLU A 130 4.94 -11.11 0.27
CA GLU A 130 4.17 -11.52 -0.91
C GLU A 130 4.54 -12.96 -1.33
N PRO A 131 3.57 -13.83 -1.63
CA PRO A 131 3.85 -15.16 -2.15
C PRO A 131 4.68 -15.11 -3.44
N LYS A 132 5.76 -15.90 -3.52
CA LYS A 132 6.64 -15.95 -4.71
C LYS A 132 5.92 -16.36 -6.00
N SER A 133 4.78 -17.03 -5.89
CA SER A 133 3.90 -17.39 -7.01
C SER A 133 2.99 -16.25 -7.48
N SER A 134 2.96 -15.12 -6.77
CA SER A 134 2.13 -13.96 -7.10
C SER A 134 2.46 -13.41 -8.48
N LYS A 135 1.42 -12.94 -9.18
CA LYS A 135 1.59 -12.26 -10.47
C LYS A 135 2.48 -11.02 -10.35
N ARG A 136 2.56 -10.40 -9.17
CA ARG A 136 3.40 -9.22 -8.90
C ARG A 136 4.89 -9.47 -9.08
N TYR A 137 5.36 -10.72 -8.90
CA TYR A 137 6.73 -11.11 -9.26
C TYR A 137 6.93 -11.36 -10.76
N GLN A 138 5.83 -11.57 -11.50
CA GLN A 138 5.85 -12.03 -12.90
C GLN A 138 5.50 -10.93 -13.91
N ARG A 139 4.94 -9.81 -13.45
CA ARG A 139 4.59 -8.65 -14.29
C ARG A 139 5.41 -7.41 -13.93
N GLU A 140 5.49 -6.48 -14.87
CA GLU A 140 5.98 -5.14 -14.59
C GLU A 140 4.97 -4.40 -13.69
N GLY A 141 5.50 -3.59 -12.78
CA GLY A 141 4.70 -2.83 -11.82
C GLY A 141 4.26 -3.63 -10.58
N LEU A 142 3.90 -2.89 -9.55
CA LEU A 142 3.58 -3.39 -8.21
C LEU A 142 2.06 -3.45 -7.94
N TYR A 143 1.23 -2.89 -8.81
CA TYR A 143 -0.22 -2.84 -8.67
C TYR A 143 -0.85 -4.22 -8.42
N ASP A 144 -1.97 -4.27 -7.72
CA ASP A 144 -2.74 -5.51 -7.47
C ASP A 144 -4.17 -5.21 -6.96
N SER A 145 -5.02 -6.24 -6.88
CA SER A 145 -6.36 -6.11 -6.32
C SER A 145 -6.70 -7.28 -5.38
N TYR A 146 -7.59 -7.00 -4.42
CA TYR A 146 -8.00 -7.96 -3.41
C TYR A 146 -9.50 -7.86 -3.15
N TYR A 147 -10.18 -9.00 -3.17
CA TYR A 147 -11.56 -9.07 -2.70
C TYR A 147 -11.59 -9.35 -1.21
N PHE A 148 -12.55 -8.73 -0.57
CA PHE A 148 -13.00 -9.06 0.76
C PHE A 148 -14.51 -9.20 0.75
N THR A 149 -15.04 -10.07 1.59
CA THR A 149 -16.47 -10.31 1.71
C THR A 149 -16.79 -10.45 3.17
N GLU A 150 -17.70 -9.62 3.64
CA GLU A 150 -18.20 -9.62 5.01
C GLU A 150 -19.73 -9.59 4.94
N ASN A 151 -20.37 -10.64 5.44
CA ASN A 151 -21.77 -10.96 5.14
C ASN A 151 -22.01 -11.00 3.61
N ASP A 152 -22.86 -10.10 3.09
CA ASP A 152 -23.17 -9.96 1.66
C ASP A 152 -22.44 -8.78 1.00
N LEU A 153 -21.61 -8.03 1.75
CA LEU A 153 -20.87 -6.88 1.22
C LEU A 153 -19.57 -7.35 0.58
N LYS A 154 -19.49 -7.23 -0.75
CA LYS A 154 -18.28 -7.50 -1.52
C LYS A 154 -17.49 -6.21 -1.74
N ILE A 155 -16.31 -6.14 -1.15
CA ILE A 155 -15.39 -5.01 -1.29
C ILE A 155 -14.23 -5.43 -2.18
N LYS A 156 -13.83 -4.57 -3.10
CA LYS A 156 -12.60 -4.74 -3.88
C LYS A 156 -11.63 -3.61 -3.58
N ILE A 157 -10.49 -3.97 -3.01
CA ILE A 157 -9.35 -3.07 -2.87
C ILE A 157 -8.55 -3.14 -4.16
N ILE A 158 -8.26 -1.98 -4.76
CA ILE A 158 -7.42 -1.83 -5.93
C ILE A 158 -6.23 -0.97 -5.53
N LEU A 159 -5.03 -1.54 -5.59
CA LEU A 159 -3.79 -0.85 -5.32
C LEU A 159 -3.11 -0.47 -6.63
N LEU A 160 -2.89 0.82 -6.85
CA LEU A 160 -2.18 1.34 -8.01
C LEU A 160 -0.70 1.53 -7.70
N ASP A 161 0.14 1.11 -8.64
CA ASP A 161 1.52 1.57 -8.77
C ASP A 161 1.53 2.85 -9.59
N ASP A 162 2.07 3.91 -9.04
CA ASP A 162 2.12 5.23 -9.65
C ASP A 162 3.56 5.69 -9.93
N ARG A 163 4.52 4.76 -9.95
CA ARG A 163 5.94 5.05 -10.19
C ARG A 163 6.51 4.29 -11.38
N THR A 164 6.20 3.01 -11.54
CA THR A 164 6.83 2.15 -12.58
C THR A 164 6.62 2.64 -14.00
N PHE A 165 5.43 3.17 -14.27
CA PHE A 165 5.01 3.60 -15.60
C PHE A 165 4.95 5.12 -15.75
N MET A 166 5.23 5.83 -14.66
CA MET A 166 5.16 7.29 -14.60
C MET A 166 6.10 7.90 -15.64
N ASP A 167 5.56 8.75 -16.49
CA ASP A 167 6.33 9.60 -17.38
C ASP A 167 7.16 10.63 -16.61
N PRO A 168 8.32 11.05 -17.15
CA PRO A 168 9.08 12.15 -16.58
C PRO A 168 8.22 13.40 -16.39
N SER A 169 8.41 14.08 -15.26
CA SER A 169 7.67 15.30 -14.89
C SER A 169 7.83 16.47 -15.89
N SER A 170 8.83 16.40 -16.77
CA SER A 170 8.98 17.32 -17.90
C SER A 170 7.91 17.17 -18.99
N ASN A 171 7.09 16.10 -18.95
CA ASN A 171 6.02 15.87 -19.90
C ASN A 171 4.72 16.55 -19.44
N GLU A 172 4.22 17.51 -20.23
CA GLU A 172 2.96 18.24 -19.97
C GLU A 172 1.72 17.33 -19.93
N HIS A 173 1.80 16.17 -20.58
CA HIS A 173 0.76 15.14 -20.58
C HIS A 173 1.28 13.83 -19.98
N ALA A 174 2.09 13.93 -18.93
CA ALA A 174 2.65 12.77 -18.24
C ALA A 174 1.56 11.77 -17.85
N ASP A 175 1.66 10.54 -18.37
CA ASP A 175 0.88 9.41 -17.88
C ASP A 175 1.54 8.83 -16.63
N VAL A 176 0.75 8.50 -15.62
CA VAL A 176 1.22 7.95 -14.34
C VAL A 176 1.15 6.43 -14.34
N LEU A 177 0.07 5.85 -14.89
CA LEU A 177 -0.18 4.41 -14.82
C LEU A 177 0.31 3.67 -16.08
N GLY A 178 0.38 4.36 -17.21
CA GLY A 178 0.72 3.72 -18.47
C GLY A 178 -0.38 2.80 -18.98
N GLU A 179 -0.38 2.58 -20.29
CA GLU A 179 -1.42 1.82 -21.01
C GLU A 179 -1.67 0.41 -20.42
N ILE A 180 -0.63 -0.27 -19.95
CA ILE A 180 -0.74 -1.63 -19.41
C ILE A 180 -1.58 -1.64 -18.12
N GLN A 181 -1.31 -0.70 -17.21
CA GLN A 181 -2.03 -0.64 -15.94
C GLN A 181 -3.39 0.03 -16.09
N TRP A 182 -3.56 0.98 -17.03
CA TRP A 182 -4.89 1.50 -17.38
C TRP A 182 -5.83 0.40 -17.84
N LYS A 183 -5.40 -0.43 -18.81
CA LYS A 183 -6.17 -1.59 -19.26
C LYS A 183 -6.44 -2.59 -18.14
N TRP A 184 -5.46 -2.81 -17.26
CA TRP A 184 -5.68 -3.66 -16.10
C TRP A 184 -6.77 -3.06 -15.18
N LEU A 185 -6.67 -1.77 -14.85
CA LEU A 185 -7.63 -1.07 -13.99
C LEU A 185 -9.04 -1.09 -14.56
N GLU A 186 -9.20 -0.85 -15.87
CA GLU A 186 -10.50 -0.96 -16.56
C GLU A 186 -11.12 -2.35 -16.40
N ASN A 187 -10.32 -3.41 -16.56
CA ASN A 187 -10.79 -4.77 -16.32
C ASN A 187 -11.16 -4.99 -14.85
N GLU A 188 -10.38 -4.47 -13.90
CA GLU A 188 -10.69 -4.60 -12.48
C GLU A 188 -11.98 -3.86 -12.09
N LEU A 189 -12.30 -2.74 -12.74
CA LEU A 189 -13.51 -1.95 -12.51
C LEU A 189 -14.75 -2.51 -13.24
N SER A 190 -14.58 -3.52 -14.09
CA SER A 190 -15.70 -4.20 -14.77
C SER A 190 -16.45 -5.19 -13.87
N ASP A 191 -15.94 -5.44 -12.66
CA ASP A 191 -16.56 -6.37 -11.74
C ASP A 191 -17.84 -5.85 -11.09
N THR A 192 -18.70 -6.77 -10.69
CA THR A 192 -19.80 -6.48 -9.77
C THR A 192 -19.32 -6.68 -8.32
N VAL A 193 -19.16 -5.57 -7.61
CA VAL A 193 -18.87 -5.47 -6.17
C VAL A 193 -19.65 -4.28 -5.59
N ASP A 194 -19.86 -4.26 -4.28
CA ASP A 194 -20.62 -3.20 -3.60
C ASP A 194 -19.77 -1.95 -3.35
N LEU A 195 -18.45 -2.12 -3.21
CA LEU A 195 -17.51 -1.02 -2.95
C LEU A 195 -16.15 -1.27 -3.61
N TYR A 196 -15.66 -0.25 -4.32
CA TYR A 196 -14.27 -0.15 -4.74
C TYR A 196 -13.49 0.77 -3.81
N LEU A 197 -12.36 0.30 -3.29
CA LEU A 197 -11.38 1.10 -2.58
C LEU A 197 -10.13 1.20 -3.45
N ILE A 198 -9.96 2.31 -4.16
CA ILE A 198 -8.78 2.57 -5.00
C ILE A 198 -7.76 3.34 -4.15
N MET A 199 -6.55 2.82 -4.06
CA MET A 199 -5.50 3.34 -3.18
C MET A 199 -4.16 3.34 -3.92
N ASN A 200 -3.32 4.34 -3.67
CA ASN A 200 -2.03 4.54 -4.31
C ASN A 200 -1.08 5.32 -3.38
N GLY A 201 0.20 5.45 -3.74
CA GLY A 201 1.18 6.15 -2.92
C GLY A 201 1.09 7.68 -3.02
N LEU A 202 0.92 8.18 -4.24
CA LEU A 202 0.80 9.60 -4.54
C LEU A 202 -0.52 10.20 -4.08
N GLN A 203 -0.46 11.44 -3.63
CA GLN A 203 -1.66 12.23 -3.39
C GLN A 203 -2.40 12.54 -4.70
N ILE A 204 -3.67 12.14 -4.76
CA ILE A 204 -4.58 12.56 -5.84
C ILE A 204 -5.13 13.95 -5.50
N ASN A 205 -4.62 14.98 -6.15
CA ASN A 205 -5.18 16.32 -6.04
C ASN A 205 -6.41 16.45 -6.92
N VAL A 206 -7.53 16.67 -6.26
CA VAL A 206 -8.86 16.76 -6.89
C VAL A 206 -9.06 18.12 -7.60
N GLU A 207 -8.33 19.16 -7.17
CA GLU A 207 -8.49 20.55 -7.63
C GLU A 207 -8.04 20.80 -9.08
N GLY A 208 -7.33 19.85 -9.72
CA GLY A 208 -6.93 19.97 -11.12
C GLY A 208 -7.95 19.48 -12.16
N ARG A 209 -9.02 18.78 -11.75
CA ARG A 209 -10.00 18.16 -12.68
C ARG A 209 -11.48 18.30 -12.29
N LEU A 210 -11.82 18.88 -11.12
CA LEU A 210 -13.22 19.13 -10.72
C LEU A 210 -13.81 20.48 -11.17
N THR A 211 -13.22 21.17 -12.15
CA THR A 211 -13.82 22.40 -12.69
C THR A 211 -15.10 22.18 -13.50
N ASN A 212 -15.56 20.94 -13.66
CA ASN A 212 -16.84 20.60 -14.29
C ASN A 212 -17.63 19.57 -13.46
N ILE A 213 -17.79 19.79 -12.14
CA ILE A 213 -18.99 19.25 -11.50
C ILE A 213 -20.16 20.03 -12.08
N VAL A 214 -20.86 19.41 -13.02
CA VAL A 214 -22.21 19.81 -13.40
C VAL A 214 -23.01 19.74 -12.10
N GLU A 215 -23.41 20.89 -11.58
CA GLU A 215 -24.45 20.96 -10.56
C GLU A 215 -25.65 20.18 -11.10
N LEU A 216 -25.93 19.02 -10.49
CA LEU A 216 -27.23 18.39 -10.64
C LEU A 216 -28.19 19.25 -9.82
N ASP A 217 -28.79 20.24 -10.48
CA ASP A 217 -29.94 20.95 -9.97
C ASP A 217 -30.99 19.92 -9.51
N CYS A 218 -31.32 19.95 -8.22
CA CYS A 218 -32.53 19.33 -7.68
C CYS A 218 -33.73 20.25 -7.89
#